data_AF-A0A3R8TJQ0-F1
#
_entry.id   AF-A0A3R8TJQ0-F1
#
_cell.length_a   1.000
_cell.length_b   1.000
_cell.length_c   1.000
_cell.angle_alpha   90.00
_cell.angle_beta   90.00
_cell.angle_gamma   90.00
#
_symmetry.space_group_name_H-M   'P 1'
#
loop_
_entity.id
_entity.type
_entity.pdbx_description
1 polymer ?
#
loop_
_entity_poly.entity_id
_entity_poly.type
_entity_poly.pdbx_seq_one_letter_code
_entity_poly.pdbx_strand_id
1 'polypeptide(L)'
;MSERKDDPTTVSRRTLLGAAPAAPLACKAGGAVAAAPAADSLLAQCAQWLTVDFESDRLARRWGALEILAASGYDYFRMTERQRGQLPMAPEMAALEVQMDELWKERKRGYQSITQLVPCNIHEVASLLVIAARMDVHDPGETAPLVRKAIEFLASAKCPGCGEPYVPPSLPTA
;
A
#
# COMPACT_ATOMS: atom_id res chain seq x y z
N MET A 1 -18.54 -54.71 4.48
CA MET A 1 -18.41 -54.21 3.09
C MET A 1 -19.42 -53.09 2.90
N SER A 2 -18.89 -51.87 2.80
CA SER A 2 -19.46 -50.62 2.28
C SER A 2 -18.95 -49.47 3.14
N GLU A 3 -17.83 -48.92 2.68
CA GLU A 3 -17.19 -47.72 3.17
C GLU A 3 -18.13 -46.52 2.99
N ARG A 4 -18.29 -45.72 4.05
CA ARG A 4 -18.71 -44.33 3.93
C ARG A 4 -17.57 -43.47 4.43
N LYS A 5 -17.06 -42.68 3.50
CA LYS A 5 -15.93 -41.76 3.58
C LYS A 5 -16.39 -40.49 4.28
N ASP A 6 -16.05 -40.36 5.56
CA ASP A 6 -16.23 -39.10 6.29
C ASP A 6 -15.05 -38.17 5.99
N ASP A 7 -15.40 -37.03 5.42
CA ASP A 7 -14.51 -35.98 4.90
C ASP A 7 -13.80 -35.24 6.06
N PRO A 8 -12.45 -35.23 6.13
CA PRO A 8 -11.70 -34.65 7.24
C PRO A 8 -11.66 -33.11 7.22
N THR A 9 -12.48 -32.44 6.42
CA THR A 9 -12.44 -30.97 6.25
C THR A 9 -13.50 -30.20 7.02
N THR A 10 -14.25 -30.82 7.93
CA THR A 10 -15.20 -30.09 8.80
C THR A 10 -14.51 -29.57 10.07
N VAL A 11 -13.56 -28.65 9.92
CA VAL A 11 -12.97 -27.94 11.07
C VAL A 11 -13.84 -26.71 11.39
N SER A 12 -14.57 -26.82 12.49
CA SER A 12 -15.40 -25.77 13.10
C SER A 12 -14.55 -24.55 13.49
N ARG A 13 -14.93 -23.36 12.98
CA ARG A 13 -14.24 -22.06 13.18
C ARG A 13 -14.31 -21.49 14.61
N ARG A 14 -14.62 -22.31 15.63
CA ARG A 14 -14.97 -21.81 16.98
C ARG A 14 -14.10 -22.28 18.13
N THR A 15 -12.97 -22.91 17.86
CA THR A 15 -12.07 -23.33 18.94
C THR A 15 -10.63 -23.07 18.55
N LEU A 16 -10.10 -21.90 18.92
CA LEU A 16 -8.66 -21.65 19.16
C LEU A 16 -8.48 -20.23 19.74
N LEU A 17 -9.21 -19.93 20.81
CA LEU A 17 -8.83 -18.93 21.79
C LEU A 17 -8.43 -19.69 23.04
N GLY A 18 -7.13 -19.75 23.35
CA GLY A 18 -6.65 -20.37 24.58
C GLY A 18 -5.14 -20.61 24.65
N ALA A 19 -4.47 -19.68 25.34
CA ALA A 19 -3.28 -19.88 26.20
C ALA A 19 -1.87 -20.13 25.59
N ALA A 20 -1.05 -19.05 25.65
CA ALA A 20 0.37 -18.91 26.10
C ALA A 20 1.48 -19.87 25.61
N PRO A 21 2.78 -19.45 25.49
CA PRO A 21 3.44 -18.30 26.12
C PRO A 21 4.22 -17.36 25.19
N ALA A 22 4.51 -16.15 25.68
CA ALA A 22 5.46 -15.21 25.09
C ALA A 22 6.89 -15.76 25.19
N ALA A 23 7.39 -16.36 24.11
CA ALA A 23 8.81 -16.54 23.87
C ALA A 23 9.11 -15.94 22.50
N PRO A 24 10.04 -14.96 22.37
CA PRO A 24 10.44 -14.51 21.05
C PRO A 24 11.17 -15.69 20.39
N LEU A 25 10.57 -16.24 19.33
CA LEU A 25 11.28 -17.09 18.39
C LEU A 25 12.31 -16.22 17.68
N ALA A 26 13.47 -16.09 18.32
CA ALA A 26 14.68 -15.54 17.73
C ALA A 26 15.13 -16.49 16.61
N CYS A 27 14.59 -16.29 15.41
CA CYS A 27 15.26 -16.73 14.20
C CYS A 27 16.60 -15.99 14.14
N LYS A 28 17.68 -16.67 14.51
CA LYS A 28 19.05 -16.29 14.16
C LYS A 28 19.20 -16.32 12.64
N ALA A 29 18.84 -15.22 11.99
CA ALA A 29 19.53 -14.78 10.81
C ALA A 29 20.63 -13.83 11.31
N GLY A 30 21.89 -14.13 11.00
CA GLY A 30 22.99 -13.20 11.23
C GLY A 30 22.76 -11.93 10.43
N GLY A 31 22.18 -10.93 11.08
CA GLY A 31 22.00 -9.59 10.57
C GLY A 31 22.00 -8.69 11.79
N ALA A 32 22.94 -7.75 11.83
CA ALA A 32 22.87 -6.66 12.80
C ALA A 32 21.43 -6.13 12.82
N VAL A 33 20.86 -5.94 14.02
CA VAL A 33 19.61 -5.19 14.15
C VAL A 33 19.88 -3.86 13.47
N ALA A 34 19.36 -3.69 12.25
CA ALA A 34 19.59 -2.49 11.48
C ALA A 34 19.04 -1.35 12.33
N ALA A 35 19.93 -0.46 12.78
CA ALA A 35 19.52 0.72 13.51
C ALA A 35 18.43 1.40 12.67
N ALA A 36 17.35 1.84 13.34
CA ALA A 36 16.29 2.57 12.68
C ALA A 36 16.93 3.69 11.85
N PRO A 37 16.58 3.80 10.56
CA PRO A 37 17.24 4.75 9.69
C PRO A 37 17.02 6.15 10.25
N ALA A 38 18.04 7.01 10.14
CA ALA A 38 17.94 8.38 10.65
C ALA A 38 16.66 9.05 10.11
N ALA A 39 16.01 9.88 10.92
CA ALA A 39 14.72 10.49 10.58
C ALA A 39 14.76 11.24 9.22
N ASP A 40 15.93 11.75 8.85
CA ASP A 40 16.15 12.49 7.60
C ASP A 40 16.61 11.60 6.42
N SER A 41 16.79 10.29 6.64
CA SER A 41 17.19 9.37 5.57
C SER A 41 16.11 9.24 4.48
N LEU A 42 16.54 8.94 3.25
CA LEU A 42 15.63 8.72 2.12
C LEU A 42 14.61 7.62 2.44
N LEU A 43 15.04 6.52 3.08
CA LEU A 43 14.15 5.44 3.51
C LEU A 43 13.08 5.92 4.49
N ALA A 44 13.45 6.71 5.51
CA ALA A 44 12.48 7.25 6.47
C ALA A 44 11.48 8.19 5.81
N GLN A 45 11.95 9.07 4.90
CA GLN A 45 11.08 9.98 4.16
C GLN A 45 10.13 9.23 3.22
N CYS A 46 10.61 8.16 2.55
CA CYS A 46 9.77 7.31 1.71
C CYS A 46 8.71 6.57 2.53
N ALA A 47 9.07 6.04 3.71
CA ALA A 47 8.14 5.36 4.60
C ALA A 47 7.06 6.32 5.14
N GLN A 48 7.43 7.55 5.51
CA GLN A 48 6.47 8.58 5.91
C GLN A 48 5.51 8.91 4.76
N TRP A 49 6.04 9.11 3.55
CA TRP A 49 5.22 9.38 2.38
C TRP A 49 4.22 8.26 2.09
N LEU A 50 4.65 6.99 2.17
CA LEU A 50 3.79 5.83 1.96
C LEU A 50 2.71 5.71 3.04
N THR A 51 3.02 6.10 4.28
CA THR A 51 2.03 6.12 5.37
C THR A 51 0.90 7.12 5.07
N VAL A 52 1.27 8.34 4.65
CA VAL A 52 0.31 9.38 4.24
C VAL A 52 -0.54 8.91 3.05
N ASP A 53 0.09 8.29 2.06
CA ASP A 53 -0.57 7.77 0.86
C ASP A 53 -1.56 6.63 1.17
N PHE A 54 -1.20 5.69 2.05
CA PHE A 54 -2.12 4.63 2.49
C PHE A 54 -3.27 5.16 3.35
N GLU A 55 -3.03 6.18 4.17
CA GLU A 55 -4.09 6.82 4.93
C GLU A 55 -5.07 7.54 3.99
N SER A 56 -4.57 8.24 2.96
CA SER A 56 -5.40 8.85 1.93
C SER A 56 -6.29 7.82 1.23
N ASP A 57 -5.74 6.66 0.82
CA ASP A 57 -6.52 5.55 0.25
C ASP A 57 -7.60 5.04 1.21
N ARG A 58 -7.29 4.95 2.51
CA ARG A 58 -8.24 4.49 3.53
C ARG A 58 -9.42 5.46 3.63
N LEU A 59 -9.16 6.77 3.68
CA LEU A 59 -10.19 7.80 3.73
C LEU A 59 -11.01 7.84 2.44
N ALA A 60 -10.37 7.74 1.27
CA ALA A 60 -11.04 7.71 -0.02
C ALA A 60 -12.00 6.51 -0.14
N ARG A 61 -11.59 5.32 0.33
CA ARG A 61 -12.47 4.14 0.37
C ARG A 61 -13.65 4.33 1.32
N ARG A 62 -13.43 4.97 2.48
CA ARG A 62 -14.52 5.27 3.41
C ARG A 62 -15.51 6.26 2.78
N TRP A 63 -15.01 7.32 2.16
CA TRP A 63 -15.83 8.30 1.45
C TRP A 63 -16.64 7.61 0.33
N GLY A 64 -16.01 6.79 -0.51
CA GLY A 64 -16.69 6.04 -1.56
C GLY A 64 -17.75 5.06 -1.03
N ALA A 65 -17.51 4.43 0.12
CA ALA A 65 -18.53 3.60 0.77
C ALA A 65 -19.76 4.42 1.20
N LEU A 66 -19.56 5.64 1.71
CA LEU A 66 -20.65 6.57 2.05
C LEU A 66 -21.39 7.03 0.79
N GLU A 67 -20.67 7.30 -0.30
CA GLU A 67 -21.26 7.65 -1.59
C GLU A 67 -22.16 6.52 -2.13
N ILE A 68 -21.72 5.26 -2.04
CA ILE A 68 -22.52 4.09 -2.44
C ILE A 68 -23.81 4.01 -1.60
N LEU A 69 -23.73 4.26 -0.29
CA LEU A 69 -24.91 4.31 0.57
C LEU A 69 -25.84 5.48 0.21
N ALA A 70 -25.29 6.64 -0.08
CA ALA A 70 -26.05 7.81 -0.52
C ALA A 70 -26.77 7.54 -1.85
N ALA A 71 -26.07 6.93 -2.82
CA ALA A 71 -26.61 6.60 -4.13
C ALA A 71 -27.74 5.57 -4.06
N SER A 72 -27.59 4.55 -3.20
CA SER A 72 -28.60 3.50 -3.04
C SER A 72 -29.80 3.92 -2.21
N GLY A 73 -29.64 4.87 -1.26
CA GLY A 73 -30.70 5.27 -0.33
C GLY A 73 -31.43 6.57 -0.68
N TYR A 74 -30.83 7.47 -1.46
CA TYR A 74 -31.27 8.87 -1.53
C TYR A 74 -31.22 9.52 -2.92
N ASP A 75 -31.03 8.75 -4.00
CA ASP A 75 -30.86 9.28 -5.37
C ASP A 75 -29.75 10.36 -5.45
N TYR A 76 -28.66 10.16 -4.70
CA TYR A 76 -27.57 11.13 -4.48
C TYR A 76 -27.13 11.93 -5.72
N PHE A 77 -26.99 11.25 -6.86
CA PHE A 77 -26.53 11.86 -8.11
C PHE A 77 -27.53 12.84 -8.75
N ARG A 78 -28.80 12.79 -8.39
CA ARG A 78 -29.85 13.73 -8.85
C ARG A 78 -30.09 14.89 -7.89
N MET A 79 -29.49 14.85 -6.70
CA MET A 79 -29.66 15.88 -5.68
C MET A 79 -28.80 17.11 -5.98
N THR A 80 -29.31 18.29 -5.61
CA THR A 80 -28.52 19.53 -5.53
C THR A 80 -27.54 19.46 -4.36
N GLU A 81 -26.49 20.27 -4.38
CA GLU A 81 -25.49 20.33 -3.30
C GLU A 81 -26.12 20.64 -1.93
N ARG A 82 -27.10 21.55 -1.88
CA ARG A 82 -27.87 21.84 -0.65
C ARG A 82 -28.61 20.60 -0.14
N GLN A 83 -29.22 19.82 -1.02
CA GLN A 83 -29.92 18.59 -0.64
C GLN A 83 -28.92 17.52 -0.19
N ARG A 84 -27.77 17.38 -0.87
CA ARG A 84 -26.71 16.45 -0.45
C ARG A 84 -26.19 16.79 0.94
N GLY A 85 -26.01 18.07 1.26
CA GLY A 85 -25.62 18.54 2.59
C GLY A 85 -26.61 18.23 3.72
N GLN A 86 -27.83 17.80 3.40
CA GLN A 86 -28.83 17.38 4.37
C GLN A 86 -28.82 15.87 4.64
N LEU A 87 -28.01 15.11 3.90
CA LEU A 87 -27.93 13.67 4.09
C LEU A 87 -27.26 13.32 5.43
N PRO A 88 -27.66 12.21 6.07
CA PRO A 88 -27.07 11.79 7.35
C PRO A 88 -25.54 11.58 7.29
N MET A 89 -25.02 11.14 6.14
CA MET A 89 -23.57 10.93 5.94
C MET A 89 -22.80 12.18 5.50
N ALA A 90 -23.49 13.26 5.12
CA ALA A 90 -22.84 14.45 4.57
C ALA A 90 -21.79 15.08 5.51
N PRO A 91 -22.01 15.17 6.84
CA PRO A 91 -20.99 15.69 7.75
C PRO A 91 -19.71 14.85 7.77
N GLU A 92 -19.85 13.53 7.70
CA GLU A 92 -18.69 12.62 7.67
C GLU A 92 -17.95 12.72 6.34
N MET A 93 -18.68 12.73 5.21
CA MET A 93 -18.08 12.89 3.88
C MET A 93 -17.28 14.19 3.77
N ALA A 94 -17.85 15.32 4.23
CA ALA A 94 -17.14 16.60 4.25
C ALA A 94 -15.90 16.59 5.16
N ALA A 95 -15.97 15.95 6.32
CA ALA A 95 -14.82 15.81 7.21
C ALA A 95 -13.70 14.94 6.61
N LEU A 96 -14.06 13.93 5.82
CA LEU A 96 -13.10 13.10 5.09
C LEU A 96 -12.44 13.88 3.94
N GLU A 97 -13.20 14.67 3.19
CA GLU A 97 -12.66 15.56 2.14
C GLU A 97 -11.60 16.51 2.69
N VAL A 98 -11.90 17.20 3.80
CA VAL A 98 -10.95 18.09 4.46
C VAL A 98 -9.67 17.34 4.88
N GLN A 99 -9.79 16.14 5.43
CA GLN A 99 -8.62 15.34 5.81
C GLN A 99 -7.81 14.89 4.59
N MET A 100 -8.47 14.43 3.52
CA MET A 100 -7.81 14.04 2.28
C MET A 100 -7.07 15.22 1.64
N ASP A 101 -7.62 16.44 1.68
CA ASP A 101 -6.97 17.65 1.18
C ASP A 101 -5.68 17.97 1.94
N GLU A 102 -5.69 17.82 3.27
CA GLU A 102 -4.47 18.01 4.07
C GLU A 102 -3.43 16.93 3.80
N LEU A 103 -3.83 15.66 3.69
CA LEU A 103 -2.94 14.56 3.32
C LEU A 103 -2.36 14.76 1.92
N TRP A 104 -3.13 15.30 0.97
CA TRP A 104 -2.63 15.62 -0.37
C TRP A 104 -1.53 16.69 -0.30
N LYS A 105 -1.71 17.75 0.49
CA LYS A 105 -0.67 18.77 0.72
C LYS A 105 0.57 18.17 1.38
N GLU A 106 0.40 17.27 2.35
CA GLU A 106 1.51 16.56 3.00
C GLU A 106 2.26 15.66 2.02
N ARG A 107 1.55 14.83 1.25
CA ARG A 107 2.11 13.95 0.22
C ARG A 107 2.89 14.74 -0.83
N LYS A 108 2.36 15.90 -1.26
CA LYS A 108 3.04 16.80 -2.20
C LYS A 108 4.35 17.36 -1.62
N ARG A 109 4.34 17.82 -0.37
CA ARG A 109 5.56 18.29 0.33
C ARG A 109 6.57 17.17 0.50
N GLY A 110 6.14 16.00 0.97
CA GLY A 110 7.01 14.83 1.14
C GLY A 110 7.64 14.38 -0.18
N TYR A 111 6.87 14.38 -1.28
CA TYR A 111 7.40 14.07 -2.61
C TYR A 111 8.49 15.07 -3.02
N GLN A 112 8.25 16.38 -2.85
CA GLN A 112 9.26 17.41 -3.13
C GLN A 112 10.55 17.19 -2.32
N SER A 113 10.45 16.84 -1.04
CA SER A 113 11.61 16.51 -0.21
C SER A 113 12.36 15.29 -0.73
N ILE A 114 11.65 14.20 -1.05
CA ILE A 114 12.25 12.95 -1.57
C ILE A 114 13.00 13.21 -2.88
N THR A 115 12.44 14.03 -3.80
CA THR A 115 13.09 14.33 -5.10
C THR A 115 14.40 15.11 -4.99
N GLN A 116 14.71 15.68 -3.83
CA GLN A 116 15.98 16.39 -3.58
C GLN A 116 17.09 15.45 -3.08
N LEU A 117 16.75 14.20 -2.74
CA LEU A 117 17.68 13.22 -2.17
C LEU A 117 18.26 12.32 -3.27
N VAL A 118 19.50 11.88 -3.06
CA VAL A 118 20.17 10.92 -3.94
C VAL A 118 20.19 9.55 -3.26
N PRO A 119 19.68 8.47 -3.90
CA PRO A 119 19.73 7.14 -3.33
C PRO A 119 21.16 6.59 -3.35
N CYS A 120 21.59 5.99 -2.23
CA CYS A 120 22.93 5.46 -2.00
C CYS A 120 23.00 3.92 -2.00
N ASN A 121 21.84 3.23 -2.02
CA ASN A 121 21.77 1.77 -2.00
C ASN A 121 20.48 1.22 -2.67
N ILE A 122 20.42 -0.10 -2.85
CA ILE A 122 19.30 -0.76 -3.55
C ILE A 122 17.96 -0.64 -2.81
N HIS A 123 17.96 -0.56 -1.48
CA HIS A 123 16.73 -0.41 -0.71
C HIS A 123 16.09 0.96 -0.90
N GLU A 124 16.93 2.00 -0.99
CA GLU A 124 16.50 3.36 -1.31
C GLU A 124 15.95 3.44 -2.73
N VAL A 125 16.63 2.85 -3.72
CA VAL A 125 16.13 2.76 -5.11
C VAL A 125 14.80 2.02 -5.17
N ALA A 126 14.68 0.88 -4.48
CA ALA A 126 13.43 0.13 -4.43
C ALA A 126 12.29 0.94 -3.80
N SER A 127 12.57 1.73 -2.77
CA SER A 127 11.58 2.58 -2.10
C SER A 127 11.06 3.68 -3.03
N LEU A 128 11.94 4.30 -3.81
CA LEU A 128 11.55 5.28 -4.84
C LEU A 128 10.66 4.64 -5.93
N LEU A 129 10.97 3.42 -6.37
CA LEU A 129 10.15 2.70 -7.35
C LEU A 129 8.76 2.36 -6.81
N VAL A 130 8.64 2.00 -5.53
CA VAL A 130 7.34 1.75 -4.88
C VAL A 130 6.51 3.03 -4.86
N ILE A 131 7.11 4.17 -4.52
CA ILE A 131 6.42 5.47 -4.55
C ILE A 131 5.97 5.83 -5.96
N ALA A 132 6.85 5.68 -6.96
CA ALA A 132 6.51 5.94 -8.36
C ALA A 132 5.33 5.08 -8.82
N ALA A 133 5.36 3.77 -8.53
CA ALA A 133 4.25 2.87 -8.87
C ALA A 133 2.94 3.27 -8.17
N ARG A 134 2.99 3.75 -6.92
CA ARG A 134 1.81 4.25 -6.20
C ARG A 134 1.26 5.55 -6.77
N MET A 135 2.12 6.43 -7.28
CA MET A 135 1.68 7.66 -7.97
C MET A 135 0.96 7.32 -9.28
N ASP A 136 1.51 6.38 -10.05
CA ASP A 136 0.93 5.94 -11.34
C ASP A 136 -0.46 5.30 -11.21
N VAL A 137 -0.78 4.67 -10.06
CA VAL A 137 -2.11 4.09 -9.81
C VAL A 137 -3.19 5.17 -9.70
N HIS A 138 -2.84 6.36 -9.22
CA HIS A 138 -3.79 7.43 -8.89
C HIS A 138 -3.90 8.49 -9.98
N ASP A 139 -2.84 8.71 -10.75
CA ASP A 139 -2.80 9.64 -11.88
C ASP A 139 -1.85 9.10 -12.98
N PRO A 140 -2.31 8.15 -13.82
CA PRO A 140 -1.44 7.49 -14.80
C PRO A 140 -1.05 8.44 -15.93
N GLY A 141 0.13 9.04 -15.84
CA GLY A 141 0.79 9.80 -16.91
C GLY A 141 1.67 8.93 -17.84
N GLU A 142 2.57 9.58 -18.61
CA GLU A 142 3.58 8.96 -19.50
C GLU A 142 4.69 8.16 -18.78
N THR A 143 4.51 7.78 -17.51
CA THR A 143 5.50 7.13 -16.62
C THR A 143 5.57 5.60 -16.76
N ALA A 144 4.56 4.98 -17.41
CA ALA A 144 4.54 3.56 -17.74
C ALA A 144 5.81 3.00 -18.44
N PRO A 145 6.51 3.73 -19.33
CA PRO A 145 7.77 3.28 -19.92
C PRO A 145 8.95 3.24 -18.94
N LEU A 146 8.92 4.02 -17.86
CA LEU A 146 10.01 4.09 -16.87
C LEU A 146 9.90 2.97 -15.83
N VAL A 147 8.68 2.66 -15.39
CA VAL A 147 8.40 1.43 -14.62
C VAL A 147 8.77 0.20 -15.47
N ARG A 148 8.47 0.22 -16.77
CA ARG A 148 8.88 -0.83 -17.72
C ARG A 148 10.40 -0.98 -17.84
N LYS A 149 11.17 0.12 -17.93
CA LYS A 149 12.64 0.08 -17.93
C LYS A 149 13.23 -0.43 -16.60
N ALA A 150 12.63 -0.09 -15.46
CA ALA A 150 13.03 -0.63 -14.16
C ALA A 150 12.78 -2.15 -14.09
N ILE A 151 11.64 -2.62 -14.62
CA ILE A 151 11.33 -4.05 -14.79
C ILE A 151 12.34 -4.72 -15.74
N GLU A 152 12.68 -4.11 -16.88
CA GLU A 152 13.67 -4.63 -17.85
C GLU A 152 15.08 -4.73 -17.26
N PHE A 153 15.51 -3.72 -16.50
CA PHE A 153 16.80 -3.75 -15.80
C PHE A 153 16.82 -4.83 -14.72
N LEU A 154 15.79 -4.92 -13.88
CA LEU A 154 15.68 -5.97 -12.87
C LEU A 154 15.58 -7.37 -13.51
N ALA A 155 14.99 -7.48 -14.71
CA ALA A 155 14.92 -8.72 -15.49
C ALA A 155 16.28 -9.21 -16.01
N SER A 156 17.25 -8.32 -16.14
CA SER A 156 18.61 -8.64 -16.62
C SER A 156 19.67 -8.62 -15.52
N ALA A 157 19.40 -7.96 -14.39
CA ALA A 157 20.33 -7.85 -13.28
C ALA A 157 20.33 -9.10 -12.38
N LYS A 158 21.48 -9.35 -11.76
CA LYS A 158 21.69 -10.43 -10.77
C LYS A 158 22.14 -9.85 -9.44
N CYS A 159 21.70 -10.49 -8.36
CA CYS A 159 22.12 -10.17 -7.02
C CYS A 159 23.64 -10.36 -6.91
N PRO A 160 24.41 -9.33 -6.51
CA PRO A 160 25.86 -9.46 -6.39
C PRO A 160 26.30 -10.37 -5.23
N GLY A 161 25.40 -10.65 -4.27
CA GLY A 161 25.68 -11.51 -3.12
C GLY A 161 25.51 -13.01 -3.39
N CYS A 162 24.53 -13.39 -4.21
CA CYS A 162 24.24 -14.81 -4.49
C CYS A 162 24.25 -15.17 -5.99
N GLY A 163 24.38 -14.20 -6.88
CA GLY A 163 24.35 -14.41 -8.33
C GLY A 163 22.97 -14.72 -8.92
N GLU A 164 21.93 -14.85 -8.09
CA GLU A 164 20.57 -15.10 -8.54
C GLU A 164 19.98 -13.87 -9.26
N PRO A 165 19.21 -14.05 -10.35
CA PRO A 165 18.54 -12.94 -11.03
C PRO A 165 17.50 -12.29 -10.12
N TYR A 166 17.33 -10.97 -10.23
CA TYR A 166 16.31 -10.26 -9.46
C TYR A 166 14.88 -10.56 -9.93
N VAL A 167 14.70 -11.09 -11.14
CA VAL A 167 13.43 -11.57 -11.69
C VAL A 167 13.59 -13.02 -12.18
N PRO A 168 12.64 -13.94 -11.89
CA PRO A 168 12.71 -15.32 -12.36
C PRO A 168 12.72 -15.40 -13.90
N PRO A 169 13.55 -16.26 -14.51
CA PRO A 169 13.72 -16.35 -15.97
C PRO A 169 12.49 -16.89 -16.73
N SER A 170 11.43 -17.28 -16.02
CA SER A 170 10.23 -17.91 -16.58
C SER A 170 9.08 -16.95 -16.94
N LEU A 171 9.29 -15.63 -16.83
CA LEU A 171 8.26 -14.65 -17.21
C LEU A 171 8.33 -14.31 -18.71
N PRO A 172 7.20 -14.29 -19.44
CA PRO A 172 7.17 -13.82 -20.82
C PRO A 172 7.53 -12.33 -20.87
N THR A 173 8.51 -11.98 -21.69
CA THR A 173 8.83 -10.59 -22.04
C THR A 173 7.64 -9.96 -22.77
N ALA A 174 7.17 -8.82 -22.28
CA ALA A 174 6.11 -8.02 -22.91
C ALA A 174 6.65 -7.18 -24.06
#